data_AF-A0A1C0VXC4-F1
#
_entry.id   AF-A0A1C0VXC4-F1
#
_cell.length_a   1.000
_cell.length_b   1.000
_cell.length_c   1.000
_cell.angle_alpha   90.00
_cell.angle_beta   90.00
_cell.angle_gamma   90.00
#
_symmetry.space_group_name_H-M   'P 1'
#
loop_
_entity.id
_entity.type
_entity.pdbx_description
1 polymer ?
#
loop_
_entity_poly.entity_id
_entity_poly.type
_entity_poly.pdbx_seq_one_letter_code
_entity_poly.pdbx_strand_id
1 'polypeptide(L)'
;MGATTQILRTDSRYILLDEFKNNCPKISNLIQKSADQLAELRKVKGGKKSYDLMVIGYFNDMYQILKDIYRVLKPQTKALFVLGDSAPYSVHIPTDKLIGEIGVCIGFSDYKIEVLRKRGDKWKDNPQRHNVSLQESIIILEKK
;
A
#
# COMPACT_ATOMS: atom_id res chain seq x y z
N MET A 1 -14.91 24.65 -12.09
CA MET A 1 -13.45 24.46 -12.11
C MET A 1 -13.12 23.19 -11.37
N GLY A 2 -12.71 22.12 -12.08
CA GLY A 2 -12.18 20.93 -11.42
C GLY A 2 -10.72 21.19 -11.09
N ALA A 3 -10.34 21.15 -9.81
CA ALA A 3 -8.95 21.21 -9.41
C ALA A 3 -8.24 19.95 -9.91
N THR A 4 -7.60 20.03 -11.08
CA THR A 4 -6.71 18.97 -11.56
C THR A 4 -5.34 19.21 -10.96
N THR A 5 -5.00 18.45 -9.91
CA THR A 5 -3.62 18.39 -9.42
C THR A 5 -2.74 17.89 -10.56
N GLN A 6 -1.94 18.77 -11.14
CA GLN A 6 -0.95 18.41 -12.15
C GLN A 6 0.15 17.59 -11.44
N ILE A 7 0.22 16.29 -11.74
CA ILE A 7 1.23 15.40 -11.17
C ILE A 7 2.53 15.56 -11.96
N LEU A 8 3.56 16.11 -11.32
CA LEU A 8 4.93 16.06 -11.83
C LEU A 8 5.48 14.66 -11.55
N ARG A 9 5.55 13.82 -12.59
CA ARG A 9 5.99 12.42 -12.46
C ARG A 9 7.46 12.29 -12.06
N THR A 10 8.24 13.36 -12.19
CA THR A 10 9.65 13.49 -11.77
C THR A 10 9.80 13.91 -10.31
N ASP A 11 8.71 14.16 -9.58
CA ASP A 11 8.75 14.52 -8.17
C ASP A 11 9.33 13.35 -7.34
N SER A 12 10.31 13.68 -6.48
CA SER A 12 10.98 12.73 -5.60
C SER A 12 10.05 11.99 -4.66
N ARG A 13 8.85 12.52 -4.37
CA ARG A 13 7.84 11.82 -3.56
C ARG A 13 7.36 10.50 -4.16
N TYR A 14 7.53 10.34 -5.48
CA TYR A 14 7.18 9.12 -6.21
C TYR A 14 8.40 8.21 -6.47
N ILE A 15 9.47 8.41 -5.71
CA ILE A 15 10.62 7.52 -5.63
C ILE A 15 10.63 6.93 -4.21
N LEU A 16 10.81 5.62 -4.07
CA LEU A 16 10.88 4.99 -2.75
C LEU A 16 12.04 5.60 -1.94
N LEU A 17 11.75 6.01 -0.70
CA LEU A 17 12.71 6.61 0.21
C LEU A 17 13.93 5.69 0.42
N ASP A 18 15.13 6.25 0.45
CA ASP A 18 16.36 5.47 0.64
C ASP A 18 16.36 4.71 1.96
N GLU A 19 15.93 5.36 3.04
CA GLU A 19 15.77 4.73 4.35
C GLU A 19 14.78 3.56 4.30
N PHE A 20 13.67 3.72 3.57
CA PHE A 20 12.68 2.65 3.44
C PHE A 20 13.25 1.45 2.66
N LYS A 21 13.98 1.70 1.56
CA LYS A 21 14.68 0.65 0.81
C LYS A 21 15.71 -0.08 1.67
N ASN A 22 16.45 0.64 2.50
CA ASN A 22 17.49 0.06 3.35
C ASN A 22 16.90 -0.77 4.50
N ASN A 23 15.84 -0.30 5.14
CA ASN A 23 15.25 -0.97 6.31
C ASN A 23 14.32 -2.13 5.90
N CYS A 24 13.64 -2.02 4.75
CA CYS A 24 12.73 -3.03 4.23
C CYS A 24 13.05 -3.41 2.77
N PRO A 25 14.22 -3.99 2.45
CA PRO A 25 14.62 -4.23 1.07
C PRO A 25 13.68 -5.19 0.33
N LYS A 26 13.18 -6.24 1.01
CA LYS A 26 12.23 -7.18 0.40
C LYS A 26 10.90 -6.53 0.04
N ILE A 27 10.33 -5.74 0.97
CA ILE A 27 9.03 -5.11 0.80
C ILE A 27 9.11 -3.98 -0.24
N SER A 28 10.12 -3.12 -0.14
CA SER A 28 10.34 -2.03 -1.11
C SER A 28 10.52 -2.56 -2.53
N ASN A 29 11.23 -3.68 -2.72
CA ASN A 29 11.35 -4.34 -4.02
C ASN A 29 10.01 -4.88 -4.55
N LEU A 30 9.13 -5.40 -3.68
CA LEU A 30 7.79 -5.84 -4.10
C LEU A 30 6.94 -4.64 -4.55
N ILE A 31 6.96 -3.55 -3.79
CA ILE A 31 6.25 -2.31 -4.12
C ILE A 31 6.76 -1.74 -5.45
N GLN A 32 8.09 -1.70 -5.66
CA GLN A 32 8.68 -1.23 -6.90
C GLN A 32 8.23 -2.08 -8.09
N LYS A 33 8.26 -3.42 -7.96
CA LYS A 33 7.76 -4.33 -9.01
C LYS A 33 6.29 -4.06 -9.36
N SER A 34 5.44 -3.85 -8.35
CA SER A 34 4.04 -3.50 -8.58
C SER A 34 3.88 -2.15 -9.28
N ALA A 35 4.68 -1.15 -8.90
CA ALA A 35 4.67 0.17 -9.55
C ALA A 35 5.13 0.09 -11.01
N ASP A 36 6.19 -0.67 -11.31
CA ASP A 36 6.68 -0.89 -12.68
C ASP A 36 5.62 -1.57 -13.55
N GLN A 37 4.96 -2.60 -13.02
CA GLN A 37 3.85 -3.27 -13.71
C GLN A 37 2.69 -2.30 -13.99
N LEU A 38 2.33 -1.47 -13.01
CA LEU A 38 1.29 -0.45 -13.17
C LEU A 38 1.67 0.61 -14.19
N ALA A 39 2.96 0.97 -14.30
CA ALA A 39 3.46 1.95 -15.24
C ALA A 39 3.32 1.44 -16.69
N GLU A 40 3.60 0.16 -16.94
CA GLU A 40 3.35 -0.46 -18.25
C GLU A 40 1.86 -0.52 -18.59
N LEU A 41 1.02 -0.97 -17.64
CA LEU A 41 -0.43 -1.03 -17.85
C LEU A 41 -1.04 0.35 -18.09
N ARG A 42 -0.53 1.39 -17.42
CA ARG A 42 -0.97 2.77 -17.63
C ARG A 42 -0.87 3.20 -19.09
N LYS A 43 0.15 2.76 -19.84
CA LYS A 43 0.36 3.15 -21.24
C LYS A 43 -0.80 2.69 -22.15
N VAL A 44 -1.41 1.55 -21.83
CA VAL A 44 -2.48 0.92 -22.63
C VAL A 44 -3.89 1.18 -22.10
N LYS A 45 -4.05 1.67 -20.87
CA LYS A 45 -5.36 1.97 -20.27
C LYS A 45 -5.81 3.38 -20.62
N GLY A 46 -7.02 3.52 -21.18
CA GLY A 46 -7.54 4.79 -21.71
C GLY A 46 -7.49 5.99 -20.75
N GLY A 47 -7.73 5.75 -19.45
CA GLY A 47 -7.68 6.81 -18.44
C GLY A 47 -6.27 7.23 -17.98
N LYS A 48 -5.22 6.46 -18.29
CA LYS A 48 -3.80 6.72 -17.94
C LYS A 48 -3.56 7.24 -16.51
N LYS A 49 -4.38 6.80 -15.56
CA LYS A 49 -4.29 7.12 -14.14
C LYS A 49 -2.92 6.70 -13.60
N SER A 50 -2.29 7.58 -12.84
CA SER A 50 -0.94 7.40 -12.30
C SER A 50 -0.89 6.45 -11.09
N TYR A 51 -1.50 5.28 -11.18
CA TYR A 51 -1.52 4.30 -10.09
C TYR A 51 -0.13 3.82 -9.69
N ASP A 52 0.78 3.75 -10.66
CA ASP A 52 2.19 3.48 -10.45
C ASP A 52 2.85 4.46 -9.47
N LEU A 53 2.59 5.76 -9.63
CA LEU A 53 3.10 6.79 -8.72
C LEU A 53 2.37 6.80 -7.38
N MET A 54 1.05 6.58 -7.40
CA MET A 54 0.24 6.57 -6.18
C MET A 54 0.63 5.43 -5.24
N VAL A 55 0.98 4.25 -5.77
CA VAL A 55 1.45 3.13 -4.96
C VAL A 55 2.76 3.50 -4.24
N ILE A 56 3.72 4.11 -4.95
CA ILE A 56 4.99 4.53 -4.33
C ILE A 56 4.76 5.59 -3.25
N GLY A 57 4.01 6.65 -3.58
CA GLY A 57 3.72 7.73 -2.63
C GLY A 57 2.99 7.23 -1.38
N TYR A 58 1.98 6.36 -1.57
CA TYR A 58 1.23 5.77 -0.47
C TYR A 58 2.14 5.01 0.51
N PHE A 59 3.03 4.14 0.00
CA PHE A 59 3.88 3.36 0.89
C PHE A 59 5.03 4.17 1.50
N ASN A 60 5.52 5.22 0.83
CA ASN A 60 6.42 6.20 1.46
C ASN A 60 5.75 6.89 2.66
N ASP A 61 4.52 7.37 2.46
CA ASP A 61 3.76 8.05 3.52
C ASP A 61 3.45 7.07 4.66
N MET A 62 2.99 5.85 4.35
CA MET A 62 2.71 4.82 5.36
C MET A 62 3.95 4.43 6.15
N TYR A 63 5.12 4.30 5.50
CA TYR A 63 6.37 4.01 6.18
C TYR A 63 6.72 5.09 7.22
N GLN A 64 6.62 6.37 6.85
CA GLN A 64 6.89 7.48 7.77
C GLN A 64 5.86 7.53 8.91
N ILE A 65 4.57 7.37 8.61
CA ILE A 65 3.49 7.32 9.61
C ILE A 65 3.74 6.20 10.62
N LEU A 66 4.09 5.00 10.15
CA LEU A 66 4.36 3.86 11.02
C LEU A 66 5.58 4.09 11.92
N LYS A 67 6.62 4.76 11.43
CA LYS A 67 7.79 5.16 12.25
C LYS A 67 7.39 6.12 13.35
N ASP A 68 6.59 7.13 13.03
CA ASP A 68 6.12 8.10 14.02
C ASP A 68 5.22 7.44 15.07
N ILE A 69 4.31 6.56 14.64
CA ILE A 69 3.48 5.77 15.55
C ILE A 69 4.36 4.92 16.46
N TYR A 70 5.33 4.18 15.90
CA TYR A 70 6.24 3.37 16.72
C TYR A 70 6.97 4.22 17.76
N ARG A 71 7.47 5.40 17.37
CA ARG A 71 8.21 6.32 18.25
C ARG A 71 7.37 6.78 19.44
N VAL A 72 6.09 7.12 19.23
CA VAL A 72 5.24 7.71 20.29
C VAL A 72 4.42 6.68 21.07
N LEU A 73 4.22 5.48 20.51
CA LEU A 73 3.43 4.42 21.15
C LEU A 73 4.13 3.92 22.41
N LYS A 74 3.38 3.73 23.51
CA LYS A 74 3.93 3.20 24.77
C LYS A 74 4.36 1.72 24.60
N PRO A 75 5.40 1.27 25.31
CA PRO A 75 5.71 -0.17 25.40
C PRO A 75 4.48 -0.98 25.87
N GLN A 76 4.44 -2.26 25.49
CA GLN A 76 3.33 -3.18 25.78
C GLN A 76 1.94 -2.73 25.29
N THR A 77 1.89 -1.99 24.18
CA THR A 77 0.62 -1.57 23.56
C THR A 77 0.58 -1.90 22.07
N LYS A 78 -0.58 -1.66 21.44
CA LYS A 78 -0.85 -2.04 20.05
C LYS A 78 -1.31 -0.85 19.23
N ALA A 79 -0.97 -0.85 17.95
CA ALA A 79 -1.54 0.05 16.95
C ALA A 79 -2.43 -0.76 15.99
N LEU A 80 -3.67 -0.30 15.78
CA LEU A 80 -4.67 -0.99 14.96
C LEU A 80 -4.99 -0.16 13.72
N PHE A 81 -4.94 -0.78 12.55
CA PHE A 81 -5.27 -0.14 11.27
C PHE A 81 -6.36 -0.93 10.56
N VAL A 82 -7.46 -0.26 10.21
CA VAL A 82 -8.50 -0.85 9.34
C VAL A 82 -8.16 -0.50 7.90
N LEU A 83 -7.80 -1.50 7.11
CA LEU A 83 -7.30 -1.31 5.75
C LEU A 83 -7.92 -2.34 4.82
N GLY A 84 -7.94 -2.02 3.53
CA GLY A 84 -8.34 -2.97 2.50
C GLY A 84 -7.34 -3.03 1.38
N ASP A 85 -7.25 -4.21 0.78
CA ASP A 85 -6.46 -4.41 -0.42
C ASP A 85 -6.97 -3.57 -1.59
N SER A 86 -6.09 -3.37 -2.55
CA SER A 86 -6.41 -2.65 -3.78
C SER A 86 -6.03 -3.45 -5.02
N ALA A 87 -6.71 -3.21 -6.13
CA ALA A 87 -6.37 -3.80 -7.43
C ALA A 87 -6.39 -2.75 -8.57
N PRO A 88 -5.57 -1.68 -8.49
CA PRO A 88 -5.43 -0.73 -9.59
C PRO A 88 -5.03 -1.45 -10.87
N TYR A 89 -5.73 -1.19 -11.97
CA TYR A 89 -5.52 -1.90 -13.24
C TYR A 89 -5.50 -3.43 -13.12
N SER A 90 -6.24 -3.99 -12.16
CA SER A 90 -6.28 -5.42 -11.84
C SER A 90 -4.99 -6.00 -11.26
N VAL A 91 -4.00 -5.17 -10.91
CA VAL A 91 -2.79 -5.59 -10.19
C VAL A 91 -3.10 -5.61 -8.70
N HIS A 92 -3.16 -6.78 -8.09
CA HIS A 92 -3.42 -6.91 -6.64
C HIS A 92 -2.24 -6.35 -5.84
N ILE A 93 -2.56 -5.39 -4.97
CA ILE A 93 -1.66 -4.84 -3.97
C ILE A 93 -2.17 -5.34 -2.60
N PRO A 94 -1.45 -6.29 -1.94
CA PRO A 94 -1.83 -6.84 -0.64
C PRO A 94 -1.47 -5.84 0.47
N THR A 95 -2.20 -4.73 0.51
CA THR A 95 -1.91 -3.57 1.36
C THR A 95 -1.83 -3.93 2.83
N ASP A 96 -2.73 -4.80 3.31
CA ASP A 96 -2.78 -5.20 4.71
C ASP A 96 -1.49 -5.93 5.15
N LYS A 97 -1.06 -6.91 4.36
CA LYS A 97 0.17 -7.66 4.58
C LYS A 97 1.41 -6.79 4.50
N LEU A 98 1.49 -5.94 3.47
CA LEU A 98 2.64 -5.04 3.29
C LEU A 98 2.79 -4.10 4.48
N ILE A 99 1.70 -3.54 5.01
CA ILE A 99 1.75 -2.65 6.18
C ILE A 99 2.15 -3.39 7.46
N GLY A 100 1.67 -4.63 7.65
CA GLY A 100 2.12 -5.49 8.74
C GLY A 100 3.64 -5.74 8.71
N GLU A 101 4.16 -6.13 7.53
CA GLU A 101 5.58 -6.40 7.33
C GLU A 101 6.45 -5.14 7.48
N ILE A 102 5.98 -3.98 7.01
CA ILE A 102 6.66 -2.70 7.21
C ILE A 102 6.77 -2.38 8.71
N GLY A 103 5.70 -2.60 9.47
CA GLY A 103 5.72 -2.41 10.93
C GLY A 103 6.85 -3.22 11.59
N VAL A 104 7.01 -4.48 11.22
CA VAL A 104 8.10 -5.32 11.76
C VAL A 104 9.48 -4.78 11.37
N CYS A 105 9.70 -4.34 10.13
CA CYS A 105 10.98 -3.74 9.75
C CYS A 105 11.33 -2.50 10.61
N ILE A 106 10.32 -1.71 10.97
CA ILE A 106 10.51 -0.44 11.70
C ILE A 106 10.91 -0.69 13.14
N GLY A 107 10.47 -1.80 13.73
CA GLY A 107 10.79 -2.20 15.11
C GLY A 107 9.60 -2.68 15.93
N PHE A 108 8.39 -2.77 15.35
CA PHE A 108 7.32 -3.52 16.00
C PHE A 108 7.73 -4.98 16.14
N SER A 109 7.36 -5.60 17.25
CA SER A 109 7.82 -6.95 17.59
C SER A 109 7.08 -8.05 16.83
N ASP A 110 5.83 -7.80 16.44
CA ASP A 110 4.97 -8.72 15.70
C ASP A 110 3.78 -7.98 15.07
N TYR A 111 3.08 -8.65 14.15
CA TYR A 111 1.79 -8.19 13.65
C TYR A 111 0.77 -9.32 13.44
N LYS A 112 -0.51 -8.96 13.49
CA LYS A 112 -1.63 -9.86 13.16
C LYS A 112 -2.56 -9.22 12.14
N ILE A 113 -3.24 -10.06 11.36
CA ILE A 113 -4.27 -9.63 10.40
C ILE A 113 -5.58 -10.34 10.75
N GLU A 114 -6.61 -9.57 11.05
CA GLU A 114 -7.97 -10.06 11.27
C GLU A 114 -8.85 -9.63 10.10
N VAL A 115 -9.26 -10.58 9.27
CA VAL A 115 -10.09 -10.29 8.10
C VAL A 115 -11.52 -9.96 8.53
N LEU A 116 -11.99 -8.76 8.22
CA LEU A 116 -13.34 -8.29 8.52
C LEU A 116 -14.35 -8.75 7.47
N ARG A 117 -13.99 -8.65 6.18
CA ARG A 117 -14.85 -9.08 5.08
C ARG A 117 -14.09 -9.27 3.76
N LYS A 118 -14.67 -10.07 2.87
CA LYS A 118 -14.26 -10.15 1.46
C LYS A 118 -14.96 -9.08 0.61
N ARG A 119 -14.30 -8.67 -0.48
CA ARG A 119 -14.72 -7.64 -1.43
C ARG A 119 -14.42 -8.10 -2.86
N GLY A 120 -15.22 -7.64 -3.83
CA GLY A 120 -15.01 -7.94 -5.26
C GLY A 120 -16.01 -8.94 -5.85
N ASP A 121 -16.74 -9.69 -5.03
CA ASP A 121 -17.68 -10.71 -5.53
C ASP A 121 -18.97 -10.18 -6.18
N LYS A 122 -19.32 -8.91 -5.94
CA LYS A 122 -20.61 -8.34 -6.37
C LYS A 122 -20.73 -8.03 -7.87
N TRP A 123 -19.62 -8.03 -8.63
CA TRP A 123 -19.60 -7.55 -10.02
C TRP A 123 -18.78 -8.43 -10.96
N LYS A 124 -18.79 -9.75 -10.76
CA LYS A 124 -17.99 -10.71 -11.54
C LYS A 124 -18.29 -10.69 -13.04
N ASP A 125 -19.54 -10.38 -13.39
CA ASP A 125 -20.01 -10.36 -14.78
C ASP A 125 -19.83 -9.00 -15.47
N ASN A 126 -19.28 -7.99 -14.77
CA ASN A 126 -19.04 -6.69 -15.37
C ASN A 126 -17.64 -6.64 -16.00
N PRO A 127 -17.52 -6.63 -17.34
CA PRO A 127 -16.21 -6.67 -18.03
C PRO A 127 -15.36 -5.41 -17.77
N GLN A 128 -15.96 -4.34 -17.24
CA GLN A 128 -15.24 -3.12 -16.86
C GLN A 128 -14.62 -3.19 -15.45
N ARG A 129 -14.91 -4.22 -14.65
CA ARG A 129 -14.40 -4.39 -13.28
C ARG A 129 -13.45 -5.58 -13.20
N HIS A 130 -12.51 -5.51 -12.27
CA HIS A 130 -11.54 -6.59 -12.05
C HIS A 130 -12.17 -7.73 -11.24
N ASN A 131 -11.74 -8.97 -11.50
CA ASN A 131 -12.16 -10.16 -10.75
C ASN A 131 -11.21 -10.54 -9.60
N VAL A 132 -10.31 -9.63 -9.21
CA VAL A 132 -9.43 -9.81 -8.05
C VAL A 132 -10.28 -9.85 -6.77
N SER A 133 -10.16 -10.95 -6.03
CA SER A 133 -10.72 -11.07 -4.67
C SER A 133 -9.92 -10.16 -3.74
N LEU A 134 -10.59 -9.18 -3.17
CA LEU A 134 -10.01 -8.24 -2.22
C LEU A 134 -10.57 -8.50 -0.82
N GLN A 135 -9.91 -7.96 0.19
CA GLN A 135 -10.40 -8.02 1.57
C GLN A 135 -10.27 -6.68 2.27
N GLU A 136 -10.99 -6.56 3.38
CA GLU A 136 -10.81 -5.52 4.39
C GLU A 136 -10.50 -6.20 5.71
N SER A 137 -9.48 -5.71 6.41
CA SER A 137 -8.84 -6.35 7.54
C SER A 137 -8.42 -5.33 8.59
N ILE A 138 -8.28 -5.79 9.84
CA ILE A 138 -7.58 -5.06 10.90
C ILE A 138 -6.14 -5.57 10.94
N ILE A 139 -5.17 -4.68 10.80
CA ILE A 139 -3.75 -4.94 11.03
C ILE A 139 -3.46 -4.51 12.46
N ILE A 140 -2.95 -5.42 13.27
CA ILE A 140 -2.62 -5.18 14.67
C ILE A 140 -1.11 -5.27 14.83
N LEU A 141 -0.44 -4.13 15.06
CA LEU A 141 1.00 -4.07 15.30
C LEU A 141 1.29 -4.06 16.81
N GLU A 142 2.23 -4.90 17.27
CA GLU A 142 2.55 -5.04 18.70
C GLU A 142 3.91 -4.42 19.05
N LYS A 143 3.93 -3.44 19.97
CA LYS A 143 5.16 -2.88 20.54
C LYS A 143 5.39 -3.49 21.92
N LYS A 144 6.50 -4.21 22.08
CA LYS A 144 6.95 -4.72 23.38
C LYS A 144 7.64 -3.61 24.16
#